data_AF-A0A7Y2F286-F1
#
_entry.id   AF-A0A7Y2F286-F1
#
_cell.length_a   1.000
_cell.length_b   1.000
_cell.length_c   1.000
_cell.angle_alpha   90.00
_cell.angle_beta   90.00
_cell.angle_gamma   90.00
#
_symmetry.space_group_name_H-M   'P 1'
#
loop_
_entity.id
_entity.type
_entity.pdbx_description
1 polymer ?
#
loop_
_entity_poly.entity_id
_entity_poly.type
_entity_poly.pdbx_seq_one_letter_code
_entity_poly.pdbx_strand_id
1 'polypeptide(L)' 'MFPNFLITIATFQTPTGTPNPGDGNLLDVSDPFELIVYILIPIALLLFYFLYWRRKGKR' A
#
# COMPACT_ATOMS: atom_id res chain seq x y z
N MET A 1 -5.36 11.08 38.28
CA MET A 1 -4.44 12.08 37.68
C MET A 1 -3.18 11.43 37.08
N PHE A 2 -3.28 10.22 36.53
CA PHE A 2 -2.15 9.47 35.94
C PHE A 2 -2.35 8.89 34.52
N PRO A 3 -3.54 8.91 33.85
CA PRO A 3 -3.67 8.23 32.55
C PRO A 3 -2.99 8.97 31.39
N ASN A 4 -2.75 10.27 31.51
CA ASN A 4 -2.31 11.11 30.39
C ASN A 4 -0.78 11.15 30.20
N PHE A 5 0.01 10.78 31.23
CA PHE A 5 1.47 10.91 31.17
C PHE A 5 2.09 9.98 30.11
N LEU A 6 1.62 8.74 30.05
CA LEU A 6 2.12 7.74 29.09
C LEU A 6 1.80 8.11 27.64
N ILE A 7 0.65 8.75 27.40
CA ILE A 7 0.26 9.22 26.07
C ILE A 7 1.11 10.42 25.66
N THR A 8 1.35 11.37 26.58
CA THR A 8 2.17 12.56 26.30
C THR A 8 3.62 12.23 25.97
N ILE A 9 4.24 11.27 26.66
CA ILE A 9 5.61 10.84 26.31
C ILE A 9 5.68 10.11 24.97
N ALA A 10 4.62 9.37 24.62
CA ALA A 10 4.56 8.62 23.37
C ALA A 10 4.43 9.57 22.17
N THR A 11 3.57 10.59 22.24
CA THR A 11 3.41 11.56 21.15
C THR A 11 4.61 12.50 20.99
N PHE A 12 5.36 12.75 22.07
CA PHE A 12 6.58 13.57 22.01
C PHE A 12 7.75 12.88 21.30
N GLN A 13 7.73 11.54 21.20
CA GLN A 13 8.76 10.77 20.48
C GLN A 13 8.44 10.57 19.00
N THR A 14 7.25 10.97 18.54
CA THR A 14 6.88 10.84 17.11
C THR A 14 7.55 11.94 16.30
N PRO A 15 8.36 11.61 15.27
CA PRO A 15 8.99 12.62 14.42
C PRO A 15 7.93 13.40 13.62
N THR A 16 8.02 14.73 13.64
CA THR A 16 7.00 15.63 13.06
C THR A 16 7.27 16.02 11.60
N GLY A 17 8.38 15.57 11.00
CA GLY A 17 8.83 15.96 9.65
C GLY A 17 8.97 14.81 8.66
N THR A 18 8.55 13.61 9.05
CA THR A 18 8.61 12.39 8.23
C THR A 18 7.23 11.74 8.21
N PRO A 19 6.88 11.00 7.14
CA PRO A 19 5.65 10.22 7.13
C PRO A 19 5.61 9.26 8.33
N ASN A 20 4.58 9.37 9.15
CA ASN A 20 4.34 8.50 10.29
C ASN A 20 3.44 7.32 9.91
N PRO A 21 3.46 6.22 10.68
CA PRO A 21 2.49 5.15 10.53
C PRO A 21 1.08 5.72 10.71
N GLY A 22 0.27 5.70 9.64
CA GLY A 22 -1.08 6.29 9.61
C GLY A 22 -1.21 7.56 8.76
N ASP A 23 -0.11 8.21 8.38
CA ASP A 23 -0.10 9.36 7.46
C ASP A 23 -0.32 8.97 5.99
N GLY A 24 -0.38 7.66 5.71
CA GLY A 24 -0.63 7.15 4.37
C GLY A 24 -2.03 7.53 3.90
N ASN A 25 -2.10 8.32 2.82
CA ASN A 25 -3.35 8.52 2.12
C ASN A 25 -3.84 7.19 1.53
N LEU A 26 -5.16 7.08 1.40
CA LEU A 26 -5.75 6.03 0.59
C LEU A 26 -5.26 6.16 -0.86
N LEU A 27 -5.16 5.04 -1.57
CA LEU A 27 -4.81 5.00 -2.99
C LEU A 27 -5.75 5.91 -3.79
N ASP A 28 -5.21 6.86 -4.55
CA ASP A 28 -6.00 7.73 -5.41
C ASP A 28 -6.25 7.06 -6.77
N VAL A 29 -7.44 6.49 -6.93
CA VAL A 29 -7.85 5.84 -8.19
C VAL A 29 -8.14 6.85 -9.32
N SER A 30 -8.14 8.15 -9.03
CA SER A 30 -8.26 9.21 -10.03
C SER A 30 -6.91 9.55 -10.65
N ASP A 31 -5.81 9.29 -9.95
CA ASP A 31 -4.47 9.44 -10.50
C ASP A 31 -4.15 8.26 -11.44
N PRO A 32 -3.88 8.52 -12.72
CA PRO A 32 -3.66 7.46 -13.69
C PRO A 32 -2.40 6.64 -13.39
N PHE A 33 -1.38 7.23 -12.77
CA PHE A 33 -0.15 6.52 -12.45
C PHE A 33 -0.37 5.55 -11.29
N GLU A 34 -0.99 5.99 -10.20
CA GLU A 34 -1.35 5.16 -9.05
C GLU A 34 -2.26 3.99 -9.45
N LEU A 35 -3.30 4.27 -10.24
CA LEU A 35 -4.20 3.23 -10.75
C LEU A 35 -3.45 2.18 -11.58
N ILE A 36 -2.56 2.61 -12.48
CA ILE A 36 -1.81 1.68 -13.34
C ILE A 36 -0.86 0.82 -12.50
N VAL A 37 -0.06 1.43 -11.65
CA VAL A 37 1.02 0.74 -10.93
C VAL A 37 0.47 -0.18 -9.84
N TYR A 38 -0.49 0.30 -9.06
CA TYR A 38 -0.97 -0.43 -7.89
C TYR A 38 -2.14 -1.37 -8.17
N ILE A 39 -2.88 -1.19 -9.28
CA ILE A 39 -4.03 -2.04 -9.61
C ILE A 39 -3.81 -2.78 -10.94
N LEU A 40 -3.58 -2.06 -12.05
CA LEU A 40 -3.59 -2.69 -13.38
C LEU A 40 -2.38 -3.61 -13.62
N ILE A 41 -1.16 -3.22 -13.21
CA ILE A 41 0.03 -4.06 -13.37
C ILE A 41 -0.11 -5.40 -12.62
N PRO A 42 -0.48 -5.44 -11.33
CA PRO A 42 -0.73 -6.70 -10.61
C PRO A 42 -1.75 -7.60 -11.29
N ILE A 43 -2.86 -7.04 -11.77
CA ILE A 43 -3.91 -7.78 -12.49
C ILE A 43 -3.36 -8.33 -13.81
N ALA A 44 -2.64 -7.51 -14.58
CA ALA A 44 -2.04 -7.91 -15.85
C ALA A 44 -1.01 -9.04 -15.65
N LEU A 45 -0.16 -8.95 -14.62
CA LEU A 45 0.80 -9.99 -14.28
C LEU A 45 0.12 -11.33 -13.98
N LEU A 46 -0.94 -11.31 -13.16
CA LEU A 46 -1.73 -12.52 -12.88
C LEU A 46 -2.36 -13.08 -14.17
N LEU A 47 -3.00 -12.23 -14.97
CA LEU A 47 -3.60 -12.64 -16.24
C LEU A 47 -2.57 -13.27 -17.17
N PHE A 48 -1.43 -12.63 -17.39
CA PHE A 48 -0.37 -13.16 -18.24
C PHE A 48 0.23 -14.45 -17.69
N TYR A 49 0.43 -14.54 -16.37
CA TYR A 49 0.90 -15.76 -15.72
C TYR A 49 -0.04 -16.94 -15.99
N PHE A 50 -1.34 -16.76 -15.75
CA PHE A 50 -2.34 -17.81 -16.00
C PHE A 50 -2.47 -18.17 -17.48
N LEU A 51 -2.47 -17.17 -18.37
CA LEU A 51 -2.54 -17.40 -19.82
C LEU A 51 -1.31 -18.15 -20.33
N TYR A 52 -0.11 -17.79 -19.86
CA TYR A 52 1.12 -18.45 -20.23
C TYR A 52 1.19 -19.89 -19.70
N TRP A 53 0.79 -20.13 -18.45
CA TRP A 53 0.75 -21.49 -17.88
C TRP A 53 -0.22 -22.37 -18.67
N ARG A 54 -1.43 -21.90 -18.96
CA ARG A 54 -2.43 -22.67 -19.73
C ARG A 54 -1.96 -23.09 -21.12
N ARG A 55 -1.02 -22.35 -21.73
CA ARG A 55 -0.44 -22.70 -23.04
C ARG A 55 0.59 -23.83 -22.97
N LYS A 56 1.21 -24.08 -21.81
CA LYS A 56 2.22 -25.14 -21.65
C LYS A 56 1.64 -26.54 -21.43
N GLY A 57 0.41 -26.65 -20.93
CA GLY A 57 -0.27 -27.95 -20.70
C GLY A 57 -0.98 -28.54 -21.93
N LYS A 58 -0.87 -27.90 -23.10
CA LYS A 58 -1.45 -28.36 -24.38
C LYS A 58 -0.39 -28.82 -25.40
N ARG A 59 0.86 -29.01 -24.98
CA ARG A 59 1.90 -29.71 -25.76
C ARG A 59 2.27 -31.00 -25.06
#